data_AF-A0A0G1FAB7-F1
#
_entry.id   AF-A0A0G1FAB7-F1
#
_cell.length_a   1.000
_cell.length_b   1.000
_cell.length_c   1.000
_cell.angle_alpha   90.00
_cell.angle_beta   90.00
_cell.angle_gamma   90.00
#
_symmetry.space_group_name_H-M   'P 1'
#
loop_
_entity.id
_entity.type
_entity.pdbx_description
1 polymer ?
#
loop_
_entity_poly.entity_id
_entity_poly.type
_entity_poly.pdbx_seq_one_letter_code
_entity_poly.pdbx_strand_id
1 'polypeptide(L)'
;MIRVELLAHTNVDPYELAQHAAGTCYQAKMPEFGQGKQDVKGRLFEKGHHTPLEHWSATFAIEGIAVSDVTFGLHLAHPFYNTDQRSGRFCGEMFDDPDYGALDFINQTWNRQPSLFLIG
;
A
#
# COMPACT_ATOMS: atom_id res chain seq x y z
N MET A 1 -7.93 13.13 11.18
CA MET A 1 -7.93 13.27 9.70
C MET A 1 -6.68 12.58 9.20
N ILE A 2 -6.78 11.70 8.20
CA ILE A 2 -5.63 10.99 7.64
C ILE A 2 -4.89 11.95 6.68
N ARG A 3 -3.56 12.04 6.82
CA ARG A 3 -2.67 12.76 5.90
C ARG A 3 -1.83 11.76 5.13
N VAL A 4 -1.68 11.98 3.83
CA VAL A 4 -0.86 11.16 2.93
C VAL A 4 0.10 12.07 2.17
N GLU A 5 1.37 11.70 2.13
CA GLU A 5 2.43 12.45 1.45
C GLU A 5 3.28 11.50 0.61
N LEU A 6 3.54 11.85 -0.65
CA LEU A 6 4.47 11.12 -1.51
C LEU A 6 5.90 11.50 -1.14
N LEU A 7 6.69 10.53 -0.67
CA LEU A 7 8.08 10.76 -0.26
C LEU A 7 9.07 10.52 -1.40
N ALA A 8 8.85 9.45 -2.16
CA ALA A 8 9.76 9.01 -3.20
C ALA A 8 9.02 8.20 -4.26
N HIS A 9 9.59 8.14 -5.46
CA HIS A 9 9.14 7.26 -6.53
C HIS A 9 10.28 6.95 -7.49
N THR A 10 10.12 5.93 -8.34
CA THR A 10 11.04 5.70 -9.46
C THR A 10 11.09 6.95 -10.34
N ASN A 11 12.29 7.50 -10.58
CA ASN A 11 12.49 8.79 -11.23
C ASN A 11 12.39 8.73 -12.77
N VAL A 12 11.34 8.07 -13.28
CA VAL A 12 10.96 8.02 -14.70
C VAL A 12 9.44 7.97 -14.80
N ASP A 13 8.90 8.27 -15.99
CA ASP A 13 7.47 8.17 -16.22
C ASP A 13 7.01 6.69 -16.12
N PRO A 14 5.98 6.39 -15.32
CA PRO A 14 5.52 5.01 -15.11
C PRO A 14 5.02 4.34 -16.39
N TYR A 15 4.43 5.10 -17.33
CA TYR A 15 3.95 4.55 -18.59
C TYR A 15 5.11 4.21 -19.51
N GLU A 16 6.15 5.03 -19.56
CA GLU A 16 7.36 4.75 -20.35
C GLU A 16 8.10 3.54 -19.80
N LEU A 17 8.21 3.43 -18.47
CA LEU A 17 8.87 2.29 -17.83
C LEU A 17 8.12 0.97 -18.09
N ALA A 18 6.79 0.97 -17.93
CA ALA A 18 5.96 -0.21 -18.19
C ALA A 18 6.04 -0.65 -19.66
N GLN A 19 6.03 0.30 -20.60
CA GLN A 19 6.18 -0.02 -22.02
C GLN A 19 7.55 -0.55 -22.37
N HIS A 20 8.60 0.05 -21.82
CA HIS A 20 9.96 -0.44 -22.03
C HIS A 20 10.10 -1.89 -21.53
N ALA A 21 9.63 -2.17 -20.31
CA ALA A 21 9.62 -3.52 -19.76
C ALA A 21 8.81 -4.51 -20.61
N ALA A 22 7.61 -4.15 -21.05
CA ALA A 22 6.81 -4.99 -21.94
C ALA A 22 7.48 -5.20 -23.30
N GLY A 23 8.13 -4.16 -23.84
CA GLY A 23 8.87 -4.22 -25.10
C GLY A 23 10.04 -5.21 -25.05
N THR A 24 10.72 -5.31 -23.91
CA THR A 24 11.79 -6.30 -23.69
C THR A 24 11.30 -7.74 -23.88
N CYS A 25 10.02 -8.03 -23.60
CA CYS A 25 9.45 -9.37 -23.74
C CYS A 25 9.00 -9.72 -25.16
N TYR A 26 8.60 -8.73 -25.98
CA TYR A 26 7.88 -8.96 -27.24
C TYR A 26 8.56 -8.39 -28.49
N GLN A 27 9.67 -7.67 -28.35
CA GLN A 27 10.42 -7.12 -29.48
C GLN A 27 11.69 -7.93 -29.74
N ALA A 28 12.01 -8.13 -31.03
CA ALA A 28 13.23 -8.83 -31.44
C ALA A 28 14.51 -8.01 -31.16
N LYS A 29 14.36 -6.71 -30.89
CA LYS A 29 15.43 -5.78 -30.53
C LYS A 29 15.08 -5.13 -29.19
N MET A 30 16.10 -4.70 -28.45
CA MET A 30 15.90 -3.96 -27.21
C MET A 30 15.10 -2.67 -27.51
N PRO A 31 13.98 -2.40 -26.83
CA PRO A 31 13.25 -1.16 -27.00
C PRO A 31 14.10 0.02 -26.52
N GLU A 32 13.95 1.18 -27.14
CA GLU A 32 14.53 2.41 -26.62
C GLU A 32 13.61 3.01 -25.55
N PHE A 33 14.20 3.59 -24.52
CA PHE A 33 13.45 4.29 -23.49
C PHE A 33 12.93 5.64 -24.02
N GLY A 34 11.74 6.07 -23.58
CA GLY A 34 11.19 7.38 -23.94
C GLY A 34 10.59 7.49 -25.36
N GLN A 35 10.31 6.38 -26.04
CA GLN A 35 9.63 6.40 -27.36
C GLN A 35 8.14 6.76 -27.32
N GLY A 36 7.62 7.20 -26.16
CA GLY A 36 6.27 7.73 -26.00
C GLY A 36 5.36 6.90 -25.08
N LYS A 37 4.12 7.37 -24.95
CA LYS A 37 3.07 6.80 -24.08
C LYS A 37 2.08 5.99 -24.92
N GLN A 38 2.42 4.77 -25.32
CA GLN A 38 1.46 3.84 -25.92
C GLN A 38 0.34 3.50 -24.94
N ASP A 39 -0.71 2.87 -25.45
CA ASP A 39 -1.88 2.43 -24.69
C ASP A 39 -1.54 1.32 -23.68
N VAL A 40 -0.97 1.71 -22.54
CA VAL A 40 -0.69 0.81 -21.40
C VAL A 40 -1.96 0.18 -20.85
N LYS A 41 -3.08 0.91 -20.85
CA LYS A 41 -4.35 0.40 -20.32
C LYS A 41 -4.87 -0.75 -21.18
N GLY A 42 -5.07 -0.54 -22.47
CA GLY A 42 -5.66 -1.54 -23.37
C GLY A 42 -4.69 -2.66 -23.76
N ARG A 43 -3.38 -2.41 -23.75
CA ARG A 43 -2.37 -3.44 -24.12
C ARG A 43 -1.84 -4.24 -22.94
N LEU A 44 -1.69 -3.62 -21.76
CA LEU A 44 -1.12 -4.28 -20.58
C LEU A 44 -2.20 -4.61 -19.57
N PHE A 45 -2.89 -3.60 -19.03
CA PHE A 45 -3.81 -3.77 -17.91
C PHE A 45 -5.03 -4.63 -18.25
N GLU A 46 -5.78 -4.27 -19.29
CA GLU A 46 -7.01 -4.98 -19.70
C GLU A 46 -6.74 -6.38 -20.28
N LYS A 47 -5.49 -6.67 -20.66
CA LYS A 47 -5.07 -7.99 -21.16
C LYS A 47 -4.47 -8.88 -20.06
N GLY A 48 -4.43 -8.40 -18.81
CA GLY A 48 -3.87 -9.15 -17.68
C GLY A 48 -2.34 -9.23 -17.68
N HIS A 49 -1.65 -8.43 -18.50
CA HIS A 49 -0.19 -8.38 -18.52
C HIS A 49 0.30 -7.33 -17.52
N HIS A 50 0.18 -7.64 -16.23
CA HIS A 50 0.40 -6.67 -15.15
C HIS A 50 1.86 -6.60 -14.67
N THR A 51 2.67 -7.63 -14.90
CA THR A 51 4.07 -7.65 -14.44
C THR A 51 4.94 -6.48 -14.93
N PRO A 52 4.75 -5.89 -16.13
CA PRO A 52 5.50 -4.69 -16.51
C PRO A 52 5.17 -3.46 -15.66
N LEU A 53 3.99 -3.43 -15.02
CA LEU A 53 3.56 -2.34 -14.14
C LEU A 53 4.30 -2.37 -12.80
N GLU A 54 4.83 -3.53 -12.39
CA GLU A 54 5.52 -3.74 -11.12
C GLU A 54 6.93 -3.11 -11.07
N HIS A 55 7.46 -2.65 -12.22
CA HIS A 55 8.77 -2.00 -12.27
C HIS A 55 8.81 -0.58 -11.71
N TRP A 56 7.65 0.05 -11.55
CA TRP A 56 7.54 1.39 -10.95
C TRP A 56 7.11 1.28 -9.49
N SER A 57 7.77 2.04 -8.61
CA SER A 57 7.45 2.05 -7.18
C SER A 57 7.31 3.48 -6.66
N ALA A 58 6.53 3.62 -5.58
CA ALA A 58 6.41 4.86 -4.80
C ALA A 58 6.33 4.55 -3.31
N THR A 59 6.82 5.49 -2.51
CA THR A 59 6.81 5.45 -1.06
C THR A 59 5.96 6.59 -0.53
N PHE A 60 5.04 6.28 0.38
CA PHE A 60 4.15 7.25 0.99
C PHE A 60 4.39 7.33 2.51
N ALA A 61 4.38 8.54 3.05
CA ALA A 61 4.17 8.76 4.47
C ALA A 61 2.67 8.88 4.73
N ILE A 62 2.17 8.11 5.70
CA ILE A 62 0.77 8.14 6.11
C ILE A 62 0.73 8.48 7.60
N GLU A 63 0.02 9.55 7.95
CA GLU A 63 -0.15 10.01 9.33
C GLU A 63 -1.64 10.08 9.70
N GLY A 64 -1.95 9.85 10.97
CA GLY A 64 -3.33 9.84 11.47
C GLY A 64 -4.12 8.57 11.09
N ILE A 65 -3.43 7.49 10.73
CA ILE A 65 -4.00 6.16 10.51
C ILE A 65 -3.90 5.30 11.79
N ALA A 66 -4.89 4.45 12.04
CA ALA A 66 -4.89 3.56 13.20
C ALA A 66 -3.82 2.45 13.07
N VAL A 67 -3.21 2.07 14.20
CA VAL A 67 -2.21 1.00 14.24
C VAL A 67 -2.77 -0.34 13.75
N SER A 68 -4.05 -0.60 14.05
CA SER A 68 -4.77 -1.79 13.58
C SER A 68 -4.89 -1.84 12.06
N ASP A 69 -5.15 -0.70 11.41
CA ASP A 69 -5.30 -0.63 9.96
C ASP A 69 -3.97 -0.88 9.26
N VAL A 70 -2.87 -0.39 9.84
CA VAL A 70 -1.52 -0.69 9.34
C VAL A 70 -1.18 -2.17 9.56
N THR A 71 -1.48 -2.73 10.73
CA THR A 71 -1.13 -4.12 11.08
C THR A 71 -1.96 -5.14 10.30
N PHE A 72 -3.29 -5.02 10.32
CA PHE A 72 -4.16 -6.00 9.69
C PHE A 72 -4.44 -5.68 8.22
N GLY A 73 -4.49 -4.39 7.87
CA GLY A 73 -4.68 -3.96 6.49
C GLY A 73 -3.39 -4.08 5.70
N LEU A 74 -2.33 -3.37 6.08
CA LEU A 74 -1.11 -3.32 5.26
C LEU A 74 -0.21 -4.54 5.48
N HIS A 75 0.28 -4.77 6.71
CA HIS A 75 1.23 -5.85 6.96
C HIS A 75 0.66 -7.25 6.68
N LEU A 76 -0.57 -7.52 7.16
CA LEU A 76 -1.15 -8.86 7.05
C LEU A 76 -1.77 -9.14 5.68
N ALA A 77 -2.52 -8.20 5.09
CA ALA A 77 -3.30 -8.46 3.87
C ALA A 77 -2.56 -8.10 2.56
N HIS A 78 -1.49 -7.29 2.60
CA HIS A 78 -0.77 -6.85 1.40
C HIS A 78 0.71 -7.25 1.44
N PRO A 79 1.05 -8.54 1.23
CA PRO A 79 2.41 -9.05 1.39
C PRO A 79 3.43 -8.49 0.39
N PHE A 80 2.96 -7.80 -0.66
CA PHE A 80 3.81 -7.20 -1.69
C PHE A 80 4.16 -5.73 -1.39
N TYR A 81 3.62 -5.16 -0.31
CA TYR A 81 4.01 -3.82 0.15
C TYR A 81 5.08 -3.94 1.23
N ASN A 82 6.13 -3.15 1.08
CA ASN A 82 7.09 -2.93 2.14
C ASN A 82 6.59 -1.76 2.99
N THR A 83 6.45 -1.97 4.29
CA THR A 83 5.94 -0.95 5.20
C THR A 83 6.79 -0.88 6.45
N ASP A 84 7.03 0.35 6.90
CA ASP A 84 7.68 0.67 8.16
C ASP A 84 6.69 1.43 9.04
N GLN A 85 6.53 0.99 10.29
CA GLN A 85 5.59 1.58 11.24
C GLN A 85 6.36 2.20 12.42
N ARG A 86 5.85 3.33 12.95
CA ARG A 86 6.32 3.87 14.23
C ARG A 86 6.29 2.77 15.30
N SER A 87 7.40 2.64 16.02
CA SER A 87 7.56 1.56 16.99
C SER A 87 6.79 1.85 18.27
N GLY A 88 5.82 1.01 18.62
CA GLY A 88 5.09 1.14 19.89
C GLY A 88 5.97 1.01 21.14
N ARG A 89 7.20 0.47 21.01
CA ARG A 89 8.16 0.37 22.13
C ARG A 89 8.90 1.66 22.42
N PHE A 90 9.13 2.49 21.39
CA PHE A 90 9.94 3.70 21.48
C PHE A 90 9.12 4.98 21.35
N CYS A 91 7.96 4.89 20.68
CA CYS A 91 7.05 6.02 20.46
C CYS A 91 5.85 5.94 21.41
N GLY A 92 6.07 5.62 22.69
CA GLY A 92 5.00 5.41 23.68
C GLY A 92 4.02 6.58 23.80
N GLU A 93 4.50 7.81 23.57
CA GLU A 93 3.71 9.04 23.55
C GLU A 93 2.49 8.99 22.62
N MET A 94 2.52 8.11 21.60
CA MET A 94 1.36 7.88 20.72
C MET A 94 0.15 7.29 21.44
N PHE A 95 0.31 6.85 22.69
CA PHE A 95 -0.73 6.25 23.52
C PHE A 95 -1.05 7.06 24.78
N ASP A 96 -0.44 8.24 24.96
CA ASP A 96 -0.55 9.01 26.20
C ASP A 96 -1.92 9.69 26.40
N ASP A 97 -2.64 9.95 25.30
CA ASP A 97 -4.00 10.52 25.32
C ASP A 97 -4.93 9.75 24.37
N PRO A 98 -5.32 8.52 24.72
CA PRO A 98 -6.16 7.71 23.86
C PRO A 98 -7.58 8.28 23.83
N ASP A 99 -8.22 8.28 22.66
CA ASP A 99 -9.63 8.65 22.54
C ASP A 99 -10.51 7.60 23.22
N TYR A 100 -10.87 7.86 24.47
CA TYR A 100 -11.72 7.00 25.29
C TYR A 100 -13.16 6.89 24.75
N GLY A 101 -13.60 7.78 23.86
CA GLY A 101 -14.90 7.65 23.19
C GLY A 101 -14.98 6.40 22.31
N ALA A 102 -13.86 5.99 21.71
CA ALA A 102 -13.76 4.74 20.98
C ALA A 102 -13.75 3.50 21.91
N LEU A 103 -13.21 3.64 23.12
CA LEU A 103 -13.23 2.58 24.14
C LEU A 103 -14.65 2.32 24.65
N ASP A 104 -15.50 3.34 24.77
CA ASP A 104 -16.91 3.15 25.10
C ASP A 104 -17.66 2.36 24.02
N PHE A 105 -17.37 2.58 22.73
CA PHE A 105 -17.92 1.79 21.64
C PHE A 105 -17.46 0.32 21.71
N ILE A 106 -16.17 0.08 21.97
CA ILE A 106 -15.61 -1.27 22.14
C ILE A 106 -16.25 -1.94 23.36
N ASN A 107 -16.35 -1.27 24.50
CA ASN A 107 -16.98 -1.83 25.70
C ASN A 107 -18.47 -2.15 25.49
N GLN A 108 -19.19 -1.32 24.74
CA GLN A 108 -20.60 -1.57 24.41
C GLN A 108 -20.79 -2.74 23.45
N THR A 109 -19.86 -2.94 22.51
CA THR A 109 -19.90 -4.07 21.56
C THR A 109 -19.38 -5.36 22.20
N TRP A 110 -18.28 -5.30 22.96
CA TRP A 110 -17.65 -6.41 23.67
C TRP A 110 -18.54 -6.99 24.77
N ASN A 111 -19.20 -6.13 25.57
CA ASN A 111 -20.13 -6.59 26.61
C ASN A 111 -21.45 -7.16 26.05
N ARG A 112 -21.73 -7.01 24.75
CA ARG A 112 -22.94 -7.52 24.10
C ARG A 112 -22.75 -8.86 23.40
N GLN A 113 -21.52 -9.33 23.16
CA GLN A 113 -21.26 -10.68 22.62
C GLN A 113 -20.07 -11.40 23.30
N PRO A 114 -20.24 -11.92 24.52
CA PRO A 114 -19.20 -12.67 25.23
C PRO A 114 -18.85 -14.02 24.59
N SER A 115 -19.70 -14.55 23.69
CA SER A 115 -19.63 -15.93 23.21
C SER A 115 -18.85 -16.13 21.91
N LEU A 116 -18.33 -15.08 21.26
CA LEU A 116 -17.77 -15.23 19.91
C LEU A 116 -16.25 -15.50 19.84
N PHE A 117 -15.50 -15.42 20.95
CA PHE A 117 -14.03 -15.53 20.90
C PHE A 117 -13.40 -16.30 22.07
N LEU A 118 -14.06 -17.36 22.57
CA LEU A 118 -13.39 -18.42 23.34
C LEU A 118 -12.95 -19.55 22.40
N ILE A 119 -12.11 -19.23 21.41
CA ILE A 119 -11.27 -20.21 20.70
C ILE A 119 -9.98 -19.48 20.30
N GLY A 120 -8.86 -19.85 20.93
CA GLY A 120 -7.51 -19.36 20.60
C GLY A 120 -6.66 -19.11 21.83
#